data_AF-A0A7C5GVS0-F1
#
_entry.id   AF-A0A7C5GVS0-F1
#
_cell.length_a   1.000
_cell.length_b   1.000
_cell.length_c   1.000
_cell.angle_alpha   90.00
_cell.angle_beta   90.00
_cell.angle_gamma   90.00
#
_symmetry.space_group_name_H-M   'P 1'
#
loop_
_entity.id
_entity.type
_entity.pdbx_description
1 polymer ?
#
loop_
_entity_poly.entity_id
_entity_poly.type
_entity_poly.pdbx_seq_one_letter_code
_entity_poly.pdbx_strand_id
1 'polypeptide(L)'
;MRRIDKIIIHCSASDFGSAALIDRWHRERCWRMIGYYYVILNGYRKKGRYNKDDDGLIEPGRPIEEIGAHCRGQNRTSIGICL
;
A
#
# COMPACT_ATOMS: atom_id res chain seq x y z
N MET A 1 5.67 5.61 19.92
CA MET A 1 4.68 5.67 18.82
C MET A 1 4.71 7.06 18.20
N ARG A 2 4.80 7.21 16.87
CA ARG A 2 4.83 8.53 16.22
C ARG A 2 3.45 9.20 16.20
N ARG A 3 3.40 10.53 16.15
CA ARG A 3 2.13 11.28 16.02
C ARG A 3 1.49 11.00 14.66
N ILE A 4 0.24 10.53 14.67
CA ILE A 4 -0.59 10.34 13.48
C ILE A 4 -1.82 11.24 13.62
N ASP A 5 -2.13 12.03 12.60
CA ASP A 5 -3.30 12.92 12.59
C ASP A 5 -4.21 12.74 11.36
N LYS A 6 -3.83 11.87 10.41
CA LYS A 6 -4.64 11.60 9.22
C LYS A 6 -4.35 10.24 8.59
N ILE A 7 -5.37 9.76 7.87
CA ILE A 7 -5.28 8.63 6.95
C ILE A 7 -5.43 9.18 5.54
N ILE A 8 -4.58 8.73 4.62
CA ILE A 8 -4.63 9.12 3.20
C ILE A 8 -4.91 7.86 2.39
N ILE A 9 -6.03 7.87 1.68
CA ILE A 9 -6.46 6.77 0.81
C ILE A 9 -5.92 7.00 -0.60
N HIS A 10 -5.37 5.95 -1.19
CA HIS A 10 -4.79 5.93 -2.53
C HIS A 10 -5.38 4.77 -3.35
N CYS A 11 -5.16 4.78 -4.66
CA CYS A 11 -5.33 3.61 -5.52
C CYS A 11 -3.98 3.21 -6.12
N SER A 12 -3.84 1.94 -6.48
CA SER A 12 -2.62 1.41 -7.12
C SER A 12 -2.41 1.87 -8.57
N ALA A 13 -3.41 2.53 -9.16
CA ALA A 13 -3.52 2.82 -10.59
C ALA A 13 -3.39 1.55 -11.46
N SER A 14 -3.88 0.42 -10.95
CA SER A 14 -3.94 -0.87 -11.64
C SER A 14 -5.27 -1.58 -11.32
N ASP A 15 -5.65 -2.55 -12.15
CA ASP A 15 -6.81 -3.43 -11.94
C ASP A 15 -6.47 -4.68 -11.10
N PHE A 16 -5.22 -4.82 -10.66
CA PHE A 16 -4.71 -5.90 -9.82
C PHE A 16 -3.59 -5.39 -8.91
N GLY A 17 -3.40 -6.00 -7.75
CA GLY A 17 -2.41 -5.55 -6.77
C GLY A 17 -2.22 -6.50 -5.61
N SER A 18 -1.08 -6.36 -4.93
CA SER A 18 -0.81 -6.91 -3.60
C SER A 18 0.29 -6.09 -2.95
N ALA A 19 0.44 -6.17 -1.62
CA ALA A 19 1.53 -5.49 -0.92
C ALA A 19 2.90 -5.91 -1.48
N ALA A 20 3.10 -7.20 -1.75
CA ALA A 20 4.33 -7.72 -2.35
C ALA A 20 4.59 -7.18 -3.77
N LEU A 21 3.54 -7.07 -4.59
CA LEU A 21 3.66 -6.56 -5.95
C LEU A 21 3.95 -5.05 -5.98
N ILE A 22 3.28 -4.29 -5.11
CA ILE A 22 3.52 -2.85 -4.96
C ILE A 22 4.91 -2.59 -4.38
N ASP A 23 5.39 -3.41 -3.43
CA ASP A 23 6.77 -3.34 -2.93
C ASP A 23 7.78 -3.47 -4.07
N ARG A 24 7.61 -4.47 -4.94
CA ARG A 24 8.43 -4.62 -6.15
C ARG A 24 8.37 -3.36 -7.02
N TRP A 25 7.18 -2.86 -7.36
CA TRP A 25 7.01 -1.66 -8.18
C TRP A 25 7.63 -0.40 -7.57
N HIS A 26 7.68 -0.30 -6.24
CA HIS A 26 8.31 0.80 -5.53
C HIS A 26 9.83 0.67 -5.54
N ARG A 27 10.37 -0.54 -5.36
CA ARG A 27 11.82 -0.82 -5.49
C ARG A 27 12.34 -0.53 -6.90
N GLU A 28 11.56 -0.88 -7.93
CA GLU A 28 11.87 -0.54 -9.33
C GLU A 28 11.95 0.98 -9.58
N ARG A 29 11.32 1.79 -8.70
CA ARG A 29 11.39 3.26 -8.71
C ARG A 29 12.40 3.82 -7.69
N CYS A 30 13.36 3.01 -7.26
CA CYS A 30 14.41 3.36 -6.30
C CYS A 30 13.93 3.70 -4.88
N TRP A 31 12.70 3.31 -4.50
CA TRP A 31 12.27 3.36 -3.11
C TRP A 31 12.80 2.15 -2.33
N ARG A 32 13.05 2.32 -1.03
CA ARG A 32 13.55 1.22 -0.19
C ARG A 32 12.57 0.04 -0.09
N MET A 33 11.27 0.30 -0.13
CA MET A 33 10.18 -0.68 -0.03
C MET A 33 8.85 0.02 -0.36
N ILE A 34 7.74 -0.72 -0.32
CA ILE A 34 6.37 -0.19 -0.41
C ILE A 34 6.17 1.09 0.44
N GLY A 35 5.44 2.04 -0.14
CA GLY A 35 5.20 3.36 0.45
C GLY A 35 4.01 3.40 1.41
N TYR A 36 3.07 2.47 1.24
CA TYR A 36 1.84 2.32 2.02
C TYR A 36 2.03 1.41 3.22
N TYR A 37 1.22 1.61 4.27
CA TYR A 37 1.21 0.75 5.46
C TYR A 37 0.26 -0.43 5.28
N TYR A 38 -0.82 -0.24 4.52
CA TYR A 38 -1.81 -1.28 4.23
C TYR A 38 -2.23 -1.23 2.77
N VAL A 39 -2.56 -2.40 2.22
CA VAL A 39 -3.18 -2.57 0.91
C VAL A 39 -4.46 -3.37 1.10
N ILE A 40 -5.59 -2.83 0.67
CA ILE A 40 -6.88 -3.55 0.64
C ILE A 40 -6.99 -4.19 -0.73
N LEU A 41 -7.00 -5.51 -0.79
CA LEU A 41 -7.05 -6.24 -2.05
C LEU A 41 -8.46 -6.20 -2.66
N ASN A 42 -8.51 -6.21 -3.99
CA ASN A 42 -9.75 -6.22 -4.78
C ASN A 42 -10.08 -7.61 -5.35
N GLY A 43 -9.48 -8.68 -4.81
CA GLY A 43 -9.61 -10.05 -5.32
C GLY A 43 -8.75 -10.38 -6.54
N TYR A 44 -8.02 -9.42 -7.13
CA TYR A 44 -7.12 -9.64 -8.26
C TYR A 44 -5.66 -9.41 -7.85
N ARG A 45 -4.95 -10.45 -7.43
CA ARG A 45 -3.48 -10.36 -7.27
C ARG A 45 -2.73 -10.28 -8.60
N LYS A 46 -3.37 -10.80 -9.66
CA LYS A 46 -2.90 -10.78 -11.04
C LYS A 46 -4.09 -10.47 -11.95
N LYS A 47 -3.85 -9.73 -13.03
CA LYS A 47 -4.86 -9.37 -14.02
C LYS A 47 -5.62 -10.61 -14.52
N GLY A 48 -6.95 -10.53 -14.52
CA GLY A 48 -7.83 -11.58 -15.04
C GLY A 48 -7.93 -12.85 -14.19
N ARG A 49 -7.37 -12.89 -12.97
CA ARG A 49 -7.46 -14.03 -12.06
C ARG A 49 -8.09 -13.62 -10.73
N TYR A 50 -9.42 -13.65 -10.68
CA TYR A 50 -10.17 -13.34 -9.46
C TYR A 50 -10.03 -14.48 -8.45
N ASN A 51 -9.84 -14.12 -7.19
CA ASN A 51 -9.93 -15.00 -6.05
C ASN A 51 -10.78 -14.32 -4.97
N LYS A 52 -11.93 -14.93 -4.65
CA LYS A 52 -12.85 -14.43 -3.63
C LYS A 52 -12.22 -14.29 -2.25
N ASP A 53 -11.24 -15.15 -1.93
CA ASP A 53 -10.61 -15.16 -0.60
C ASP A 53 -9.61 -14.00 -0.46
N ASP A 54 -9.24 -13.36 -1.57
CA ASP A 54 -8.42 -12.15 -1.61
C ASP A 54 -9.26 -10.87 -1.63
N ASP A 55 -10.57 -10.92 -1.85
CA ASP A 55 -11.40 -9.72 -1.99
C ASP A 55 -11.67 -9.09 -0.61
N GLY A 56 -11.22 -7.83 -0.42
CA GLY A 56 -11.27 -7.14 0.86
C GLY A 56 -10.17 -7.55 1.85
N LEU A 57 -9.29 -8.50 1.49
CA LEU A 57 -8.18 -8.90 2.36
C LEU A 57 -7.22 -7.73 2.55
N ILE A 58 -6.83 -7.46 3.80
CA ILE A 58 -5.91 -6.38 4.15
C ILE A 58 -4.50 -6.97 4.31
N GLU A 59 -3.57 -6.52 3.47
CA GLU A 59 -2.17 -6.91 3.56
C GLU A 59 -1.33 -5.81 4.23
N PRO A 60 -0.45 -6.17 5.18
CA PRO A 60 0.51 -5.22 5.73
C PRO A 60 1.59 -4.90 4.70
N GLY A 61 1.95 -3.61 4.62
CA GLY A 61 3.05 -3.10 3.83
C GLY A 61 4.21 -2.68 4.72
N ARG A 62 4.48 -1.37 4.77
CA ARG A 62 5.53 -0.78 5.59
C ARG A 62 5.18 -0.85 7.09
N PRO A 63 6.16 -1.10 7.99
CA PRO A 63 5.95 -0.99 9.44
C PRO A 63 5.40 0.38 9.86
N ILE A 64 4.42 0.41 10.76
CA ILE A 64 3.72 1.64 11.17
C ILE A 64 4.63 2.61 11.94
N GLU A 65 5.70 2.08 12.52
CA GLU A 65 6.74 2.79 13.26
C GLU A 65 7.65 3.61 12.33
N GLU A 66 7.78 3.22 11.06
CA GLU A 66 8.59 3.91 10.07
C GLU A 66 7.80 5.01 9.34
N ILE A 67 8.50 6.03 8.85
CA ILE A 67 7.89 7.02 7.95
C ILE A 67 7.68 6.38 6.56
N GLY A 68 6.47 6.56 6.03
CA GLY A 68 6.02 6.09 4.72
C GLY A 68 6.55 6.91 3.54
N ALA A 69 6.18 6.45 2.34
CA ALA A 69 6.52 7.08 1.07
C ALA A 69 5.30 7.04 0.13
N HIS A 70 4.17 7.61 0.58
CA HIS A 70 2.88 7.55 -0.13
C HIS A 70 2.34 8.94 -0.49
N CYS A 71 2.68 9.98 0.27
CA CYS A 71 2.23 11.35 0.01
C CYS A 71 3.33 12.37 0.33
N ARG A 72 3.90 12.98 -0.71
CA ARG A 72 4.98 13.98 -0.58
C ARG A 72 4.54 15.13 0.34
N GLY A 73 5.37 15.44 1.33
CA GLY A 73 5.09 16.49 2.33
C GLY A 73 4.14 16.08 3.46
N GLN A 74 3.52 14.89 3.41
CA GLN A 74 2.52 14.45 4.39
C GLN A 74 2.88 13.14 5.11
N ASN A 75 3.92 12.41 4.69
CA ASN A 75 4.28 11.09 5.23
C ASN A 75 4.54 11.02 6.74
N ARG A 76 5.05 12.11 7.35
CA ARG A 76 5.52 12.11 8.75
C ARG A 76 4.40 11.83 9.76
N THR A 77 3.21 12.39 9.52
CA THR A 77 2.07 12.31 10.46
C THR A 77 0.87 11.55 9.90
N SER A 78 1.05 10.78 8.82
CA SER A 78 -0.05 10.08 8.16
C SER A 78 0.17 8.58 8.00
N ILE A 79 -0.95 7.90 7.77
CA ILE A 79 -1.04 6.51 7.34
C ILE A 79 -1.58 6.48 5.91
N GLY A 80 -0.79 5.99 4.96
CA GLY A 80 -1.21 5.68 3.61
C GLY A 80 -1.80 4.28 3.49
N ILE A 81 -3.02 4.19 2.97
CA ILE A 81 -3.70 2.93 2.62
C ILE A 81 -3.94 2.93 1.10
N CYS A 82 -3.54 1.86 0.42
CA CYS A 82 -3.82 1.68 -1.00
C CYS A 82 -5.01 0.73 -1.18
N LEU A 83 -5.89 1.07 -2.13
CA LEU A 83 -6.91 0.20 -2.71
C LEU A 83 -6.38 -0.46 -3.99
#